data_AF-A0A317ZT28-F1
#
_entry.id   AF-A0A317ZT28-F1
#
_cell.length_a   1.000
_cell.length_b   1.000
_cell.length_c   1.000
_cell.angle_alpha   90.00
_cell.angle_beta   90.00
_cell.angle_gamma   90.00
#
_symmetry.space_group_name_H-M   'P 1'
#
loop_
_entity.id
_entity.type
_entity.pdbx_description
1 polymer ?
#
loop_
_entity_poly.entity_id
_entity_poly.type
_entity_poly.pdbx_seq_one_letter_code
_entity_poly.pdbx_strand_id
1 'polypeptide(L)'
;MADIDAAGYLPINTVPAGPDSIMASMIDEGGFSCYWASVGGDVVAWLGQVGMDTAAWDAQQSELIAAGFTESDDPIPGTLQGVRSGDDYPTLVNDGGVTYYVSTPSFLTSVAALQNGI
;
A
#
# COMPACT_ATOMS: atom_id res chain seq x y z
N MET A 1 10.97 -10.08 -4.16
CA MET A 1 11.02 -9.76 -2.72
C MET A 1 12.46 -9.94 -2.28
N ALA A 2 13.20 -8.85 -1.97
CA ALA A 2 14.23 -9.00 -0.95
C ALA A 2 13.48 -9.49 0.27
N ASP A 3 13.83 -10.68 0.75
CA ASP A 3 13.00 -11.49 1.62
C ASP A 3 12.57 -10.68 2.85
N ILE A 4 11.26 -10.41 3.02
CA ILE A 4 10.74 -9.58 4.12
C ILE A 4 11.13 -10.22 5.47
N ASP A 5 11.26 -11.55 5.48
CA ASP A 5 11.79 -12.34 6.57
C ASP A 5 13.29 -12.07 6.81
N ALA A 6 14.10 -11.90 5.75
CA ALA A 6 15.51 -11.52 5.88
C ALA A 6 15.69 -10.06 6.36
N ALA A 7 14.68 -9.21 6.17
CA ALA A 7 14.61 -7.88 6.79
C ALA A 7 14.13 -7.92 8.26
N GLY A 8 13.86 -9.11 8.81
CA GLY A 8 13.45 -9.31 10.20
C GLY A 8 11.97 -9.09 10.47
N TYR A 9 11.15 -8.99 9.43
CA TYR A 9 9.70 -8.88 9.52
C TYR A 9 9.05 -10.26 9.48
N LEU A 10 8.09 -10.50 10.36
CA LEU A 10 7.33 -11.75 10.41
C LEU A 10 5.86 -11.47 10.09
N PRO A 11 5.18 -12.37 9.35
CA PRO A 11 3.77 -12.20 9.04
C PRO A 11 2.94 -12.20 10.33
N ILE A 12 2.00 -11.28 10.43
CA ILE A 12 1.04 -11.19 11.53
C ILE A 12 -0.38 -11.28 11.00
N ASN A 13 -1.27 -11.84 11.79
CA ASN A 13 -2.69 -11.97 11.45
C ASN A 13 -3.59 -10.98 12.23
N THR A 14 -3.01 -10.17 13.11
CA THR A 14 -3.71 -9.17 13.91
C THR A 14 -2.90 -7.89 13.96
N VAL A 15 -3.49 -6.79 13.49
CA VAL A 15 -2.92 -5.44 13.64
C VAL A 15 -3.47 -4.81 14.92
N PRO A 16 -2.62 -4.42 15.89
CA PRO A 16 -3.07 -3.74 17.10
C PRO A 16 -3.59 -2.33 16.76
N ALA A 17 -4.90 -2.21 16.52
CA ALA A 17 -5.72 -1.05 16.12
C ALA A 17 -6.57 -1.28 14.86
N GLY A 18 -6.36 -2.42 14.17
CA GLY A 18 -7.03 -2.73 12.90
C GLY A 18 -6.36 -2.05 11.70
N PRO A 19 -6.84 -2.34 10.47
CA PRO A 19 -6.35 -1.68 9.26
C PRO A 19 -6.69 -0.19 9.25
N ASP A 20 -5.92 0.60 8.49
CA ASP A 20 -6.32 1.96 8.15
C ASP A 20 -7.59 1.93 7.29
N SER A 21 -8.25 3.09 7.18
CA SER A 21 -9.52 3.20 6.47
C SER A 21 -9.43 2.87 4.97
N ILE A 22 -8.29 3.12 4.33
CA ILE A 22 -8.06 2.81 2.91
C ILE A 22 -7.90 1.31 2.74
N MET A 23 -7.10 0.67 3.58
CA MET A 23 -6.97 -0.78 3.55
C MET A 23 -8.28 -1.48 3.90
N ALA A 24 -9.05 -0.94 4.85
CA ALA A 24 -10.38 -1.44 5.17
C ALA A 24 -11.32 -1.39 3.96
N SER A 25 -11.34 -0.27 3.22
CA SER A 25 -12.17 -0.15 2.01
C SER A 25 -11.73 -1.11 0.91
N MET A 26 -10.42 -1.29 0.71
CA MET A 26 -9.90 -2.27 -0.26
C MET A 26 -10.32 -3.70 0.07
N ILE A 27 -10.36 -4.07 1.36
CA ILE A 27 -10.83 -5.40 1.79
C ILE A 27 -12.35 -5.53 1.55
N ASP A 28 -13.14 -4.50 1.87
CA ASP A 28 -14.59 -4.49 1.64
C ASP A 28 -14.95 -4.64 0.16
N GLU A 29 -14.09 -4.16 -0.74
CA GLU A 29 -14.18 -4.32 -2.20
C GLU A 29 -13.73 -5.71 -2.70
N GLY A 30 -13.35 -6.62 -1.79
CA GLY A 30 -12.92 -7.99 -2.13
C GLY A 30 -11.42 -8.11 -2.40
N GLY A 31 -10.64 -7.10 -2.03
CA GLY A 31 -9.19 -7.14 -2.05
C GLY A 31 -8.57 -8.03 -0.97
N PHE A 32 -7.25 -8.06 -0.91
CA PHE A 32 -6.50 -8.71 0.15
C PHE A 32 -5.66 -7.71 0.94
N SER A 33 -5.37 -8.06 2.18
CA SER A 33 -4.40 -7.38 3.03
C SER A 33 -3.40 -8.34 3.64
N CYS A 34 -2.15 -7.92 3.67
CA CYS A 34 -1.04 -8.63 4.30
C CYS A 34 -0.32 -7.68 5.25
N TYR A 35 0.11 -8.22 6.39
CA TYR A 35 0.77 -7.47 7.44
C TYR A 35 2.00 -8.21 7.91
N TRP A 36 3.06 -7.47 8.20
CA TRP A 36 4.25 -7.99 8.84
C TRP A 36 4.72 -7.04 9.93
N ALA A 37 5.25 -7.56 11.03
CA ALA A 37 5.89 -6.76 12.07
C ALA A 37 7.31 -7.25 12.32
N SER A 38 8.21 -6.31 12.65
CA SER A 38 9.55 -6.68 13.08
C SER A 38 9.53 -7.35 14.47
N VAL A 39 10.46 -8.27 14.72
CA VAL A 39 10.55 -8.95 16.03
C VAL A 39 10.82 -7.93 17.13
N GLY A 40 9.80 -7.68 17.97
CA GLY A 40 9.89 -6.74 19.09
C GLY A 40 9.82 -5.25 18.72
N GLY A 41 9.46 -4.92 17.47
CA GLY A 41 9.28 -3.55 17.02
C GLY A 41 7.81 -3.19 16.78
N ASP A 42 7.51 -1.90 16.91
CA ASP A 42 6.15 -1.34 16.74
C ASP A 42 5.83 -1.00 15.27
N VAL A 43 6.80 -1.13 14.36
CA VAL A 43 6.63 -0.84 12.93
C VAL A 43 6.01 -2.04 12.23
N VAL A 44 4.88 -1.79 11.56
CA VAL A 44 4.14 -2.80 10.82
C VAL A 44 4.18 -2.44 9.33
N ALA A 45 4.66 -3.37 8.49
CA ALA A 45 4.66 -3.26 7.04
C ALA A 45 3.33 -3.76 6.48
N TRP A 46 2.65 -2.93 5.69
CA TRP A 46 1.29 -3.21 5.20
C TRP A 46 1.33 -3.32 3.68
N LEU A 47 0.61 -4.30 3.14
CA LEU A 47 0.35 -4.43 1.72
C LEU A 47 -1.14 -4.71 1.51
N GLY A 48 -1.82 -3.82 0.79
CA GLY A 48 -3.17 -4.03 0.29
C GLY A 48 -3.14 -4.23 -1.22
N GLN A 49 -4.05 -5.05 -1.75
CA GLN A 49 -4.24 -5.17 -3.19
C GLN A 49 -5.72 -5.42 -3.50
N VAL A 50 -6.24 -4.70 -4.48
CA VAL A 50 -7.62 -4.86 -4.95
C VAL A 50 -7.69 -4.62 -6.46
N GLY A 51 -8.61 -5.31 -7.14
CA GLY A 51 -8.90 -5.03 -8.54
C GLY A 51 -9.74 -3.76 -8.65
N MET A 52 -9.23 -2.76 -9.36
CA MET A 52 -9.94 -1.53 -9.67
C MET A 52 -9.75 -1.22 -11.15
N ASP A 53 -10.85 -1.17 -11.89
CA ASP A 53 -10.80 -0.70 -13.27
C ASP A 53 -10.44 0.79 -13.35
N THR A 54 -10.18 1.29 -14.56
CA THR A 54 -9.77 2.69 -14.78
C THR A 54 -10.78 3.69 -14.23
N ALA A 55 -12.09 3.42 -14.35
CA ALA A 55 -13.10 4.37 -13.88
C ALA A 55 -13.16 4.41 -12.34
N ALA A 56 -13.04 3.26 -11.69
CA ALA A 56 -12.95 3.16 -10.24
C ALA A 56 -11.67 3.83 -9.70
N TRP A 57 -10.53 3.58 -10.36
CA TRP A 57 -9.26 4.21 -9.99
C TRP A 57 -9.28 5.73 -10.19
N ASP A 58 -9.79 6.24 -11.31
CA ASP A 58 -9.87 7.68 -11.56
C ASP A 58 -10.70 8.39 -10.48
N ALA A 59 -11.81 7.77 -10.05
CA ALA A 59 -12.63 8.27 -8.96
C ALA A 59 -11.84 8.28 -7.63
N GLN A 60 -11.22 7.15 -7.28
CA GLN A 60 -10.41 7.02 -6.06
C GLN A 60 -9.24 8.01 -6.04
N GLN A 61 -8.51 8.16 -7.15
CA GLN A 61 -7.40 9.11 -7.30
C GLN A 61 -7.90 10.53 -7.08
N SER A 62 -9.03 10.93 -7.68
CA SER A 62 -9.60 12.25 -7.46
C SER A 62 -9.96 12.50 -6.00
N GLU A 63 -10.50 11.50 -5.30
CA GLU A 63 -10.82 11.60 -3.86
C GLU A 63 -9.56 11.71 -3.00
N LEU A 64 -8.53 10.91 -3.29
CA LEU A 64 -7.25 10.94 -2.59
C LEU A 64 -6.54 12.29 -2.77
N ILE A 65 -6.49 12.81 -4.00
CA ILE A 65 -5.91 14.13 -4.28
C ILE A 65 -6.68 15.22 -3.53
N ALA A 66 -8.02 15.17 -3.53
CA ALA A 66 -8.83 16.10 -2.75
C ALA A 66 -8.59 15.99 -1.23
N ALA A 67 -8.25 14.80 -0.74
CA ALA A 67 -7.84 14.53 0.64
C ALA A 67 -6.39 14.94 0.96
N GLY A 68 -5.64 15.44 -0.03
CA GLY A 68 -4.27 15.95 0.14
C GLY A 68 -3.16 14.95 -0.19
N PHE A 69 -3.48 13.84 -0.85
CA PHE A 69 -2.44 12.99 -1.45
C PHE A 69 -1.79 13.73 -2.61
N THR A 70 -0.49 13.52 -2.75
CA THR A 70 0.30 14.08 -3.85
C THR A 70 0.72 12.95 -4.77
N GLU A 71 0.51 13.15 -6.07
CA GLU A 71 1.03 12.26 -7.10
C GLU A 71 2.52 12.52 -7.32
N SER A 72 3.29 11.45 -7.35
CA SER A 72 4.71 11.40 -7.66
C SER A 72 4.99 10.24 -8.62
N ASP A 73 6.16 10.27 -9.25
CA ASP A 73 6.68 9.14 -10.03
C ASP A 73 7.71 8.32 -9.24
N ASP A 74 7.69 8.41 -7.91
CA ASP A 74 8.67 7.79 -7.01
C ASP A 74 7.96 6.95 -5.92
N PRO A 75 8.33 5.67 -5.73
CA PRO A 75 9.35 4.92 -6.48
C PRO A 75 8.87 4.38 -7.83
N ILE A 76 7.59 4.54 -8.16
CA ILE A 76 6.96 4.03 -9.39
C ILE A 76 6.11 5.15 -10.00
N PRO A 77 6.05 5.30 -11.34
CA PRO A 77 5.17 6.27 -11.99
C PRO A 77 3.71 6.19 -11.51
N GLY A 78 3.08 7.34 -11.29
CA GLY A 78 1.69 7.42 -10.84
C GLY A 78 1.45 7.01 -9.38
N THR A 79 2.49 7.04 -8.55
CA THR A 79 2.38 6.80 -7.12
C THR A 79 1.66 7.96 -6.44
N LEU A 80 0.60 7.68 -5.69
CA LEU A 80 -0.05 8.64 -4.79
C LEU A 80 0.48 8.45 -3.37
N GLN A 81 1.09 9.50 -2.81
CA GLN A 81 1.56 9.49 -1.43
C GLN A 81 0.72 10.43 -0.57
N GLY A 82 0.19 9.90 0.53
CA GLY A 82 -0.56 10.65 1.52
C GLY A 82 0.32 11.31 2.57
N VAL A 83 -0.31 12.10 3.43
CA VAL A 83 0.36 12.69 4.59
C VAL A 83 0.72 11.59 5.60
N ARG A 84 1.89 11.71 6.23
CA ARG A 84 2.34 10.80 7.29
C ARG A 84 1.29 10.69 8.40
N SER A 85 0.95 9.47 8.80
CA SER A 85 0.07 9.15 9.92
C SER A 85 0.80 8.24 10.90
N GLY A 86 1.21 8.77 12.06
CA GLY A 86 2.08 8.03 12.97
C GLY A 86 3.44 7.76 12.31
N ASP A 87 3.81 6.49 12.16
CA ASP A 87 5.02 6.06 11.43
C ASP A 87 4.76 5.68 9.96
N ASP A 88 3.50 5.68 9.55
CA ASP A 88 3.10 5.25 8.21
C ASP A 88 3.05 6.43 7.22
N TYR A 89 3.46 6.14 6.00
CA TYR A 89 3.32 6.98 4.82
C TYR A 89 2.42 6.23 3.83
N PRO A 90 1.09 6.40 3.91
CA PRO A 90 0.15 5.67 3.07
C PRO A 90 0.43 5.99 1.61
N THR A 91 0.67 4.95 0.82
CA THR A 91 1.11 5.07 -0.56
C THR A 91 0.33 4.11 -1.44
N LEU A 92 -0.18 4.60 -2.57
CA LEU A 92 -0.97 3.83 -3.52
C LEU A 92 -0.45 3.94 -4.93
N VAL A 93 -0.65 2.91 -5.74
CA VAL A 93 -0.44 2.94 -7.19
C VAL A 93 -1.41 1.97 -7.85
N ASN A 94 -1.97 2.34 -8.99
CA ASN A 94 -2.71 1.42 -9.85
C ASN A 94 -1.86 1.05 -11.07
N ASP A 95 -1.71 -0.24 -11.29
CA ASP A 95 -1.03 -0.79 -12.47
C ASP A 95 -1.87 -1.93 -13.05
N GLY A 96 -2.20 -1.82 -14.33
CA GLY A 96 -2.92 -2.86 -15.07
C GLY A 96 -4.29 -3.23 -14.49
N GLY A 97 -5.00 -2.29 -13.84
CA GLY A 97 -6.30 -2.55 -13.23
C GLY A 97 -6.23 -3.16 -11.82
N VAL A 98 -5.05 -3.11 -11.21
CA VAL A 98 -4.82 -3.53 -9.83
C VAL A 98 -4.27 -2.36 -9.04
N THR A 99 -4.96 -2.00 -7.95
CA THR A 99 -4.49 -0.98 -7.01
C THR A 99 -3.73 -1.67 -5.89
N TYR A 100 -2.52 -1.19 -5.63
CA TYR A 100 -1.68 -1.60 -4.51
C TYR A 100 -1.64 -0.47 -3.48
N TYR A 101 -1.66 -0.85 -2.21
CA TYR A 101 -1.45 0.05 -1.08
C TYR A 101 -0.26 -0.44 -0.26
N VAL A 102 0.59 0.46 0.22
CA VAL A 102 1.62 0.15 1.21
C VAL A 102 1.71 1.24 2.29
N SER A 103 2.10 0.84 3.50
CA SER A 103 2.32 1.78 4.61
C SER A 103 3.62 2.58 4.49
N THR A 104 4.50 2.26 3.54
CA THR A 104 5.73 3.01 3.27
C THR A 104 6.09 2.90 1.78
N PRO A 105 6.39 4.02 1.08
CA PRO A 105 6.57 4.02 -0.37
C PRO A 105 7.59 2.99 -0.87
N SER A 106 8.70 2.82 -0.16
CA SER A 106 9.78 1.91 -0.56
C SER A 106 9.32 0.44 -0.70
N PHE A 107 8.22 0.04 -0.05
CA PHE A 107 7.68 -1.31 -0.18
C PHE A 107 7.05 -1.59 -1.55
N LEU A 108 6.67 -0.56 -2.32
CA LEU A 108 6.21 -0.76 -3.71
C LEU A 108 7.30 -1.43 -4.58
N THR A 109 8.57 -1.13 -4.32
CA THR A 109 9.72 -1.77 -5.03
C THR A 109 9.87 -3.26 -4.74
N SER A 110 9.19 -3.76 -3.69
CA SER A 110 9.21 -5.18 -3.33
C SER A 110 8.08 -5.99 -3.99
N VAL A 111 7.08 -5.31 -4.56
CA VAL A 111 5.94 -5.93 -5.24
C VAL A 111 6.37 -6.38 -6.64
N ALA A 112 6.54 -7.68 -6.82
CA ALA A 112 7.07 -8.27 -8.05
C ALA A 112 6.25 -7.91 -9.30
N ALA A 113 4.92 -7.78 -9.17
CA ALA A 113 4.05 -7.41 -10.28
C ALA A 113 4.42 -6.02 -10.86
N LEU A 114 4.77 -5.09 -9.98
CA LEU A 114 5.13 -3.71 -10.30
C LEU A 114 6.58 -3.55 -10.84
N GLN A 115 7.39 -4.62 -10.80
CA GLN A 115 8.78 -4.58 -11.27
C GLN A 115 8.92 -4.89 -12.77
N ASN A 116 7.84 -5.28 -13.47
CA ASN A 116 7.92 -5.73 -14.87
C ASN A 116 7.97 -4.58 -15.90
N GLY A 117 8.03 -3.33 -15.46
CA GLY A 117 8.13 -2.13 -16.31
C GLY A 117 9.29 -1.19 -15.97
N ILE A 118 10.22 -1.61 -15.11
CA ILE A 118 11.44 -0.88 -14.72
C ILE A 118 12.66 -1.48 -15.43
#